data_AF-A0A534SAD2-F1
#
_entry.id   AF-A0A534SAD2-F1
#
_cell.length_a   1.000
_cell.length_b   1.000
_cell.length_c   1.000
_cell.angle_alpha   90.00
_cell.angle_beta   90.00
_cell.angle_gamma   90.00
#
_symmetry.space_group_name_H-M   'P 1'
#
loop_
_entity.id
_entity.type
_entity.pdbx_description
1 polymer ?
#
loop_
_entity_poly.entity_id
_entity_poly.type
_entity_poly.pdbx_seq_one_letter_code
_entity_poly.pdbx_strand_id
1 'polypeptide(L)'
;MKVLRLRSWNFHAPNLDAMTRFYQLALGAELGAQQTLAGVKVNRLRAGETGLGLFDASEKQFTGVPHHTFDIDGPSDSKELIKELEAKGIKVEETRVHGKGPGYS
;
A
#
# COMPACT_ATOMS: atom_id res chain seq x y z
N MET A 1 17.13 11.90 3.90
CA MET A 1 16.13 10.87 3.59
C MET A 1 16.41 10.19 2.25
N LYS A 2 16.41 8.85 2.22
CA LYS A 2 16.61 8.03 1.00
C LYS A 2 15.57 6.90 0.94
N VAL A 3 15.02 6.61 -0.23
CA VAL A 3 14.15 5.45 -0.43
C VAL A 3 14.99 4.16 -0.40
N LEU A 4 14.54 3.19 0.39
CA LEU A 4 15.15 1.87 0.50
C LEU A 4 14.50 0.89 -0.48
N ARG A 5 13.16 0.87 -0.52
CA ARG A 5 12.38 0.01 -1.43
C ARG A 5 10.96 0.49 -1.60
N LEU A 6 10.33 0.08 -2.70
CA LEU A 6 8.88 0.09 -2.85
C LEU A 6 8.30 -1.03 -1.98
N ARG A 7 7.66 -0.66 -0.86
CA ARG A 7 7.10 -1.64 0.06
C ARG A 7 5.80 -2.22 -0.48
N SER A 8 4.92 -1.37 -1.00
CA SER A 8 3.70 -1.83 -1.62
C SER A 8 3.19 -0.91 -2.70
N TRP A 9 2.44 -1.50 -3.63
CA TRP A 9 1.66 -0.78 -4.62
C TRP A 9 0.21 -1.28 -4.59
N ASN A 10 -0.73 -0.35 -4.41
CA ASN A 10 -2.15 -0.61 -4.31
C ASN A 10 -2.87 0.03 -5.49
N PHE A 11 -3.72 -0.73 -6.16
CA PHE A 11 -4.44 -0.29 -7.36
C PHE A 11 -5.83 -0.90 -7.44
N HIS A 12 -6.69 -0.24 -8.19
CA HIS A 12 -8.03 -0.71 -8.50
C HIS A 12 -7.96 -1.85 -9.53
N ALA A 13 -8.74 -2.89 -9.28
CA ALA A 13 -8.91 -4.05 -10.15
C ALA A 13 -10.37 -4.06 -10.64
N PRO A 14 -10.64 -3.65 -11.90
CA PRO A 14 -11.99 -3.73 -12.48
C PRO A 14 -12.55 -5.15 -12.53
N ASN A 15 -11.66 -6.14 -12.54
CA ASN A 15 -11.97 -7.55 -12.34
C ASN A 15 -10.91 -8.15 -11.40
N LEU A 16 -11.27 -8.30 -10.13
CA LEU A 16 -10.35 -8.73 -9.08
C LEU A 16 -9.76 -10.12 -9.37
N ASP A 17 -10.59 -11.06 -9.81
CA ASP A 17 -10.17 -12.45 -10.05
C ASP A 17 -9.21 -12.57 -11.24
N ALA A 18 -9.55 -11.92 -12.36
CA ALA A 18 -8.70 -11.94 -13.55
C ALA A 18 -7.34 -11.30 -13.27
N MET A 19 -7.32 -10.17 -12.56
CA MET A 19 -6.08 -9.47 -12.22
C MET A 19 -5.24 -10.27 -11.22
N THR A 20 -5.87 -10.85 -10.19
CA THR A 20 -5.19 -11.75 -9.24
C THR A 20 -4.53 -12.90 -9.97
N ARG A 21 -5.29 -13.59 -10.84
CA ARG A 21 -4.79 -14.70 -11.65
C ARG A 21 -3.61 -14.28 -12.54
N PHE A 22 -3.65 -13.10 -13.15
CA PHE A 22 -2.53 -12.58 -13.93
C PHE A 22 -1.27 -12.46 -13.06
N TYR A 23 -1.33 -11.81 -11.91
CA TYR A 23 -0.15 -11.65 -11.05
C TYR A 23 0.39 -12.98 -10.53
N GLN A 24 -0.49 -13.93 -10.20
CA GLN A 24 -0.07 -15.27 -9.75
C GLN A 24 0.60 -16.05 -10.89
N LEU A 25 -0.04 -16.12 -12.06
CA LEU A 25 0.42 -16.99 -13.14
C LEU A 25 1.55 -16.40 -13.97
N ALA A 26 1.50 -15.10 -14.27
CA ALA A 26 2.51 -14.45 -15.11
C ALA A 26 3.75 -14.04 -14.32
N LEU A 27 3.58 -13.61 -13.06
CA LEU A 27 4.64 -13.02 -12.26
C LEU A 27 4.99 -13.83 -11.00
N GLY A 28 4.34 -14.98 -10.78
CA GLY A 28 4.61 -15.84 -9.62
C GLY A 28 4.25 -15.17 -8.29
N ALA A 29 3.35 -14.18 -8.28
CA ALA A 29 2.98 -13.52 -7.04
C ALA A 29 2.17 -14.45 -6.13
N GLU A 30 2.40 -14.38 -4.83
CA GLU A 30 1.74 -15.22 -3.83
C GLU A 30 0.59 -14.48 -3.18
N LEU A 31 -0.60 -15.10 -3.10
CA LEU A 31 -1.73 -14.51 -2.37
C LEU A 31 -1.52 -14.72 -0.87
N GLY A 32 -1.32 -13.63 -0.13
CA GLY A 32 -1.09 -13.68 1.31
C GLY A 32 -2.36 -13.47 2.15
N ALA A 33 -3.28 -12.62 1.69
CA ALA A 33 -4.52 -12.36 2.42
C ALA A 33 -5.65 -11.89 1.48
N GLN A 34 -6.87 -12.19 1.91
CA GLN A 34 -8.10 -11.63 1.32
C GLN A 34 -8.87 -10.90 2.42
N GLN A 35 -9.29 -9.68 2.13
CA GLN A 35 -9.90 -8.77 3.10
C GLN A 35 -11.07 -8.01 2.47
N THR A 36 -11.90 -7.41 3.32
CA THR A 36 -12.90 -6.43 2.90
C THR A 36 -12.68 -5.15 3.68
N LEU A 37 -12.40 -4.04 2.98
CA LEU A 37 -12.17 -2.72 3.56
C LEU A 37 -13.28 -1.77 3.12
N ALA A 38 -14.04 -1.23 4.07
CA ALA A 38 -15.18 -0.34 3.79
C ALA A 38 -16.12 -0.86 2.68
N GLY A 39 -16.37 -2.18 2.67
CA GLY A 39 -17.22 -2.85 1.68
C GLY A 39 -16.51 -3.26 0.38
N VAL A 40 -15.25 -2.88 0.16
CA VAL A 40 -14.46 -3.24 -1.03
C VAL A 40 -13.56 -4.43 -0.74
N LYS A 41 -13.62 -5.48 -1.58
CA LYS A 41 -12.73 -6.64 -1.48
C LYS A 41 -11.31 -6.25 -1.87
N VAL A 42 -10.33 -6.80 -1.15
CA VAL A 42 -8.91 -6.58 -1.40
C VAL A 42 -8.17 -7.90 -1.37
N ASN A 43 -7.49 -8.24 -2.46
CA ASN A 43 -6.49 -9.31 -2.47
C ASN A 43 -5.11 -8.70 -2.25
N ARG A 44 -4.40 -9.18 -1.22
CA ARG A 44 -3.02 -8.79 -0.96
C ARG A 44 -2.09 -9.89 -1.43
N LEU A 45 -1.29 -9.57 -2.43
CA LEU A 45 -0.29 -10.45 -2.98
C LEU A 45 1.11 -9.98 -2.61
N ARG A 46 2.08 -10.88 -2.77
CA ARG A 46 3.50 -10.59 -2.66
C ARG A 46 4.20 -10.98 -3.96
N ALA A 47 4.83 -10.02 -4.61
CA ALA A 47 5.66 -10.23 -5.80
C ALA A 47 7.13 -9.96 -5.40
N GLY A 48 7.86 -11.03 -5.05
CA GLY A 48 9.18 -10.92 -4.44
C GLY A 48 9.13 -10.22 -3.09
N GLU A 49 9.77 -9.05 -2.98
CA GLU A 49 9.78 -8.24 -1.75
C GLU A 49 8.67 -7.18 -1.68
N THR A 50 7.97 -6.97 -2.78
CA THR A 50 6.96 -5.92 -2.93
C THR A 50 5.55 -6.48 -2.69
N GLY A 51 4.77 -5.80 -1.84
CA GLY A 51 3.35 -6.10 -1.68
C GLY A 51 2.50 -5.50 -2.79
N LEU A 52 1.50 -6.24 -3.27
CA LEU A 52 0.48 -5.75 -4.19
C LEU A 52 -0.88 -5.77 -3.51
N GLY A 53 -1.59 -4.65 -3.50
CA GLY A 53 -2.98 -4.60 -3.03
C GLY A 53 -3.93 -4.40 -4.21
N LEU A 54 -4.73 -5.42 -4.52
CA LEU A 54 -5.71 -5.39 -5.59
C LEU A 54 -7.07 -5.07 -4.98
N PHE A 55 -7.55 -3.84 -5.17
CA PHE A 55 -8.85 -3.40 -4.65
C PHE A 55 -9.92 -3.60 -5.72
N ASP A 56 -10.93 -4.42 -5.43
CA ASP A 56 -12.06 -4.63 -6.33
C ASP A 56 -12.73 -3.30 -6.66
N ALA A 57 -12.77 -2.97 -7.94
CA ALA A 57 -13.37 -1.74 -8.45
C ALA A 57 -14.46 -2.03 -9.48
N SER A 58 -14.99 -3.25 -9.50
CA SER A 58 -16.10 -3.63 -10.39
C SER A 58 -17.39 -2.86 -10.09
N GLU A 59 -17.64 -2.52 -8.82
CA GLU A 59 -18.82 -1.76 -8.39
C GLU A 59 -18.49 -0.35 -7.92
N LYS A 60 -17.41 -0.20 -7.14
CA LYS A 60 -17.01 1.08 -6.54
C LYS A 60 -15.50 1.15 -6.34
N GLN A 61 -14.92 2.31 -6.63
CA GLN A 61 -13.53 2.59 -6.32
C GLN A 61 -13.33 2.89 -4.83
N PHE A 62 -12.30 2.30 -4.24
CA PHE A 62 -11.86 2.60 -2.88
C PHE A 62 -11.13 3.95 -2.84
N THR A 63 -11.56 4.86 -1.96
CA THR A 63 -10.93 6.18 -1.77
C THR A 63 -9.49 6.04 -1.28
N GLY A 64 -8.57 6.82 -1.84
CA GLY A 64 -7.15 6.76 -1.51
C GLY A 64 -6.36 5.70 -2.28
N VAL A 65 -6.98 5.00 -3.23
CA VAL A 65 -6.31 4.15 -4.23
C VAL A 65 -6.46 4.84 -5.60
N PRO A 66 -5.46 4.76 -6.50
CA PRO A 66 -4.17 4.09 -6.34
C PRO A 66 -3.19 4.85 -5.43
N HIS A 67 -2.36 4.11 -4.72
CA HIS A 67 -1.24 4.67 -3.97
C HIS A 67 -0.11 3.65 -3.83
N HIS A 68 1.06 4.12 -3.43
CA HIS A 68 2.20 3.27 -3.15
C HIS A 68 2.89 3.73 -1.86
N THR A 69 3.65 2.82 -1.25
CA THR A 69 4.39 3.10 -0.03
C THR A 69 5.86 2.77 -0.22
N PHE A 70 6.73 3.60 0.34
CA PHE A 70 8.17 3.37 0.39
C PHE A 70 8.61 3.12 1.82
N ASP A 71 9.55 2.20 1.99
CA ASP A 71 10.41 2.25 3.17
C ASP A 71 11.51 3.27 2.89
N ILE A 72 11.79 4.13 3.87
CA ILE A 72 12.78 5.19 3.79
C ILE A 72 13.79 5.07 4.93
N ASP A 73 15.01 5.49 4.65
CA ASP A 73 16.01 5.82 5.66
C ASP A 73 15.82 7.29 6.07
N GLY A 74 15.25 7.52 7.26
CA GLY A 74 14.84 8.82 7.77
C GLY A 74 14.53 8.77 9.27
N PRO A 75 14.16 9.91 9.89
CA PRO A 75 13.87 9.97 11.31
C PRO A 75 12.82 8.95 11.74
N SER A 76 13.09 8.23 12.82
CA SER A 76 12.13 7.27 13.40
C SER A 76 10.99 7.97 14.15
N ASP A 77 11.22 9.19 14.63
CA ASP A 77 10.17 10.04 15.20
C ASP A 77 9.38 10.71 14.07
N SER A 78 8.06 10.55 14.10
CA SER A 78 7.20 11.08 13.03
C SER A 78 7.20 12.60 12.98
N LYS A 79 7.35 13.31 14.10
CA LYS A 79 7.38 14.78 14.13
C LYS A 79 8.67 15.31 13.51
N GLU A 80 9.79 14.65 13.77
CA GLU A 80 11.06 14.98 13.12
C GLU A 80 11.00 14.76 11.61
N LEU A 81 10.42 13.63 11.17
CA LEU A 81 10.22 13.36 9.75
C LEU A 81 9.32 14.40 9.06
N ILE A 82 8.19 14.77 9.70
CA ILE A 82 7.28 15.82 9.19
C ILE A 82 8.04 17.13 9.05
N LYS A 83 8.78 17.53 10.09
CA LYS A 83 9.57 18.77 10.06
C LYS A 83 10.60 18.77 8.92
N GLU A 84 11.29 17.65 8.68
CA GLU A 84 12.24 17.53 7.57
C GLU A 84 11.54 17.64 6.19
N LEU A 85 10.35 17.04 6.04
CA LEU A 85 9.55 17.12 4.80
C LEU A 85 9.03 18.53 4.55
N GLU A 86 8.42 19.17 5.56
CA GLU A 86 7.86 20.51 5.46
C GLU A 86 8.96 21.57 5.24
N ALA A 87 10.14 21.40 5.86
CA ALA A 87 11.30 22.25 5.59
C ALA A 87 11.78 22.18 4.13
N LYS A 88 11.44 21.09 3.41
CA LYS A 88 11.69 20.94 1.97
C LYS A 88 10.50 21.38 1.11
N GLY A 89 9.48 22.00 1.69
CA GLY A 89 8.27 22.42 1.00
C GLY A 89 7.31 21.28 0.63
N ILE A 90 7.50 20.10 1.20
CA ILE A 90 6.64 18.93 0.96
C ILE A 90 5.55 18.93 2.03
N LYS A 91 4.29 19.08 1.60
CA LYS A 91 3.13 19.03 2.50
C LYS A 91 2.89 17.59 2.96
N VAL A 92 2.72 17.41 4.27
CA VAL A 92 2.26 16.15 4.86
C VAL A 92 0.77 16.28 5.16
N GLU A 93 -0.06 15.42 4.56
CA GLU A 93 -1.52 15.46 4.75
C GLU A 93 -1.96 14.79 6.06
N GLU A 94 -1.41 13.61 6.36
CA GLU A 94 -1.76 12.83 7.54
C GLU A 94 -0.54 12.01 8.02
N THR A 95 -0.50 11.74 9.32
CA THR A 95 0.43 10.76 9.88
C THR A 95 -0.32 9.78 10.78
N ARG A 96 0.05 8.50 10.66
CA ARG A 96 -0.48 7.44 11.50
C ARG A 96 0.66 6.60 12.03
N VAL A 97 0.89 6.68 13.34
CA VAL A 97 1.87 5.81 14.01
C VAL A 97 1.26 4.43 14.15
N HIS A 98 2.00 3.41 13.70
CA HIS A 98 1.56 2.03 13.85
C HIS A 98 1.61 1.64 15.33
N GLY A 99 0.48 1.20 15.90
CA GLY A 99 0.45 0.66 17.27
C GLY A 99 1.08 -0.74 17.35
N LYS A 100 1.20 -1.28 18.58
CA LYS A 100 1.71 -2.66 18.83
C LYS A 100 0.74 -3.78 18.41
N GLY A 101 -0.46 -3.44 17.96
CA GLY A 101 -1.46 -4.41 17.50
C GLY A 101 -1.30 -4.75 16.00
N PRO A 102 -2.13 -5.66 15.47
CA PRO A 102 -2.23 -5.93 14.04
C PRO A 102 -2.95 -4.75 13.35
N GLY A 103 -2.31 -3.59 13.33
CA GLY A 103 -2.72 -2.48 12.50
C GLY A 103 -2.32 -2.76 11.05
N TYR A 104 -2.99 -2.11 10.11
CA TYR A 104 -2.48 -1.94 8.75
C TYR A 104 -2.33 -0.44 8.48
N SER A 105 -1.34 -0.09 7.65
CA SER A 105 -1.24 1.21 6.98
C SER A 105 -2.47 1.44 6.12
#